data_AF-X1H8X0-F1
#
_entry.id   AF-X1H8X0-F1
#
_cell.length_a   1.000
_cell.length_b   1.000
_cell.length_c   1.000
_cell.angle_alpha   90.00
_cell.angle_beta   90.00
_cell.angle_gamma   90.00
#
_symmetry.space_group_name_H-M   'P 1'
#
loop_
_entity.id
_entity.type
_entity.pdbx_description
1 polymer ?
#
loop_
_entity_poly.entity_id
_entity_poly.type
_entity_poly.pdbx_seq_one_letter_code
_entity_poly.pdbx_strand_id
1 'polypeptide(L)'
;MAKFRVKIKRPVKGFQFVKEHKLISIIIAYFIIGIIYVVTGFLHNIIIGKQVVFSLLISIPLAAPFWPIMIYADFKHIGIMFQDVITLISVILFVIFFYIIFQWSNEEKKQLNHNKN
;
A
#
# COMPACT_ATOMS: atom_id res chain seq x y z
N MET A 1 -44.49 -14.44 3.05
CA MET A 1 -43.33 -13.59 3.42
C MET A 1 -42.06 -14.20 2.85
N ALA A 2 -41.51 -13.62 1.79
CA ALA A 2 -40.33 -14.15 1.11
C ALA A 2 -39.04 -13.77 1.86
N LYS A 3 -38.32 -14.78 2.35
CA LYS A 3 -37.02 -14.61 3.03
C LYS A 3 -35.96 -14.28 1.98
N PHE A 4 -35.71 -13.00 1.73
CA PHE A 4 -34.64 -12.54 0.83
C PHE A 4 -33.30 -13.03 1.38
N ARG A 5 -32.76 -14.10 0.79
CA ARG A 5 -31.39 -14.55 1.07
C ARG A 5 -30.44 -13.52 0.45
N VAL A 6 -29.95 -12.59 1.27
CA VAL A 6 -28.83 -11.72 0.92
C VAL A 6 -27.64 -12.63 0.60
N LYS A 7 -27.37 -12.81 -0.69
CA LYS A 7 -26.27 -13.63 -1.18
C LYS A 7 -25.00 -12.81 -1.02
N ILE A 8 -24.43 -12.82 0.18
CA ILE A 8 -23.16 -12.12 0.48
C ILE A 8 -22.12 -12.65 -0.50
N LYS A 9 -21.67 -11.77 -1.41
CA LYS A 9 -20.66 -12.08 -2.42
C LYS A 9 -19.40 -12.49 -1.66
N ARG A 10 -19.01 -13.76 -1.79
CA ARG A 10 -17.88 -14.34 -1.03
C ARG A 10 -16.66 -13.41 -1.17
N PRO A 11 -16.05 -12.96 -0.06
CA PRO A 11 -14.90 -12.07 -0.12
C PRO A 11 -13.77 -12.76 -0.89
N VAL A 12 -13.07 -12.00 -1.72
CA VAL A 12 -11.89 -12.48 -2.44
C VAL A 12 -10.88 -12.97 -1.40
N LYS A 13 -10.22 -14.12 -1.62
CA LYS A 13 -9.30 -14.73 -0.62
C LYS A 13 -8.30 -13.73 -0.02
N GLY A 14 -7.81 -12.78 -0.84
CA GLY A 14 -6.91 -11.70 -0.37
C GLY A 14 -7.54 -10.77 0.67
N PHE A 15 -8.84 -10.48 0.59
CA PHE A 15 -9.55 -9.67 1.60
C PHE A 15 -9.64 -10.38 2.96
N GLN A 16 -9.79 -11.71 2.96
CA GLN A 16 -9.80 -12.50 4.20
C GLN A 16 -8.44 -12.44 4.90
N PHE A 17 -7.35 -12.55 4.13
CA PHE A 17 -5.98 -12.43 4.68
C PHE A 17 -5.73 -11.06 5.32
N VAL A 18 -6.14 -9.97 4.67
CA VAL A 18 -5.98 -8.60 5.23
C VAL A 18 -6.78 -8.42 6.52
N LYS A 19 -7.96 -9.04 6.60
CA LYS A 19 -8.83 -8.99 7.77
C LYS A 19 -8.23 -9.73 8.98
N GLU A 20 -7.65 -10.90 8.76
CA GLU A 20 -7.06 -11.74 9.81
C GLU A 20 -5.68 -11.22 10.25
N HIS A 21 -4.87 -10.71 9.33
CA HIS A 21 -3.49 -10.30 9.59
C HIS A 21 -3.24 -8.83 9.24
N LYS A 22 -3.84 -7.92 10.01
CA LYS A 22 -3.71 -6.47 9.79
C LYS A 22 -2.26 -5.98 9.81
N LEU A 23 -1.47 -6.41 10.81
CA LEU A 23 -0.07 -5.99 10.96
C LEU A 23 0.80 -6.46 9.79
N ILE A 24 0.68 -7.73 9.41
CA ILE A 24 1.44 -8.30 8.28
C ILE A 24 1.08 -7.57 6.98
N SER A 25 -0.20 -7.24 6.80
CA SER A 25 -0.65 -6.51 5.62
C SER A 25 -0.07 -5.09 5.56
N ILE A 26 0.05 -4.40 6.69
CA ILE A 26 0.70 -3.08 6.80
C ILE A 26 2.21 -3.18 6.52
N ILE A 27 2.87 -4.23 7.00
CA ILE A 27 4.30 -4.44 6.73
C ILE A 27 4.52 -4.69 5.23
N ILE A 28 3.72 -5.57 4.61
CA ILE A 28 3.80 -5.83 3.17
C ILE A 28 3.54 -4.55 2.37
N ALA A 29 2.55 -3.76 2.77
CA ALA A 29 2.28 -2.46 2.18
C ALA A 29 3.49 -1.54 2.17
N TYR A 30 4.12 -1.42 3.34
CA TYR A 30 5.27 -0.57 3.56
C TYR A 30 6.41 -0.95 2.61
N PHE A 31 6.65 -2.26 2.45
CA PHE A 31 7.62 -2.77 1.49
C PHE A 31 7.24 -2.49 0.04
N ILE A 32 5.96 -2.67 -0.34
CA ILE A 32 5.48 -2.37 -1.70
C ILE A 32 5.67 -0.89 -2.02
N ILE A 33 5.32 0.01 -1.10
CA ILE A 33 5.50 1.45 -1.25
C ILE A 33 6.99 1.79 -1.38
N GLY A 34 7.85 1.18 -0.57
CA GLY A 34 9.29 1.33 -0.68
C GLY A 34 9.85 0.87 -2.03
N ILE A 35 9.35 -0.25 -2.57
CA ILE A 35 9.73 -0.73 -3.91
C ILE A 35 9.31 0.29 -4.98
N ILE A 36 8.08 0.82 -4.89
CA ILE A 36 7.60 1.85 -5.82
C ILE A 36 8.52 3.06 -5.78
N TYR A 37 8.86 3.57 -4.59
CA TYR A 37 9.79 4.70 -4.43
C TYR A 37 11.11 4.43 -5.14
N VAL A 38 11.74 3.27 -4.90
CA VAL A 38 13.03 2.92 -5.50
C VAL A 38 12.94 2.79 -7.03
N VAL A 39 11.91 2.12 -7.53
CA VAL A 39 11.70 1.93 -8.98
C VAL A 39 11.46 3.28 -9.68
N THR A 40 10.65 4.15 -9.07
CA THR A 40 10.39 5.48 -9.61
C THR A 40 11.65 6.34 -9.59
N GLY A 41 12.44 6.31 -8.50
CA GLY A 41 13.72 7.00 -8.43
C GLY A 41 14.72 6.51 -9.47
N PHE A 42 14.77 5.19 -9.68
CA PHE A 42 15.60 4.57 -10.70
C PHE A 42 15.21 5.02 -12.12
N LEU A 43 13.90 4.99 -12.43
CA LEU A 43 13.38 5.48 -13.71
C LEU A 43 13.67 6.97 -13.90
N HIS A 44 13.50 7.79 -12.86
CA HIS A 44 13.79 9.21 -12.90
C HIS A 44 15.28 9.48 -13.20
N ASN A 45 16.18 8.73 -12.57
CA ASN A 45 17.62 8.83 -12.84
C ASN A 45 17.96 8.45 -14.29
N ILE A 46 17.32 7.42 -14.84
CA ILE A 46 17.49 7.04 -16.26
C ILE A 46 17.03 8.18 -17.18
N ILE A 47 15.85 8.76 -16.92
CA ILE A 47 15.28 9.82 -17.75
C ILE A 47 16.17 11.07 -17.76
N ILE A 48 16.77 11.42 -16.62
CA ILE A 48 17.68 12.57 -16.49
C ILE A 48 19.11 12.25 -16.98
N GLY A 49 19.40 10.99 -17.32
CA GLY A 49 20.74 10.56 -17.73
C GLY A 49 21.75 10.52 -16.60
N LYS A 50 21.29 10.44 -15.34
CA LYS A 50 22.16 10.31 -14.16
C LYS A 50 22.73 8.89 -14.10
N GLN A 51 24.01 8.78 -13.72
CA GLN A 51 24.66 7.48 -13.59
C GLN A 51 23.95 6.61 -12.56
N VAL A 52 23.60 5.40 -12.99
CA VAL A 52 23.02 4.35 -12.15
C VAL A 52 24.16 3.56 -11.53
N VAL A 53 24.42 3.81 -10.24
CA VAL A 53 25.54 3.22 -9.49
C VAL A 53 25.28 1.76 -9.11
N PHE A 54 24.01 1.38 -8.92
CA PHE A 54 23.62 0.04 -8.50
C PHE A 54 22.55 -0.54 -9.42
N SER A 55 22.59 -1.86 -9.62
CA SER A 55 21.52 -2.60 -10.30
C SER A 55 20.21 -2.48 -9.51
N LEU A 56 19.08 -2.45 -10.22
CA LEU A 56 17.75 -2.36 -9.62
C LEU A 56 17.49 -3.48 -8.59
N LEU A 57 18.01 -4.69 -8.84
CA LEU A 57 17.84 -5.82 -7.93
C LEU A 57 18.58 -5.62 -6.60
N ILE A 58 19.66 -4.83 -6.59
CA ILE A 58 20.47 -4.55 -5.40
C ILE A 58 19.91 -3.32 -4.69
N SER A 59 19.44 -2.31 -5.43
CA SER A 59 18.90 -1.09 -4.85
C SER A 59 17.59 -1.35 -4.09
N ILE A 60 16.74 -2.26 -4.55
CA ILE A 60 15.47 -2.58 -3.87
C ILE A 60 15.68 -3.03 -2.42
N PRO A 61 16.40 -4.12 -2.10
CA PRO A 61 16.56 -4.57 -0.72
C PRO A 61 17.31 -3.56 0.16
N LEU A 62 18.19 -2.75 -0.44
CA LEU A 62 18.99 -1.77 0.29
C LEU A 62 18.22 -0.49 0.61
N ALA A 63 17.36 -0.03 -0.29
CA ALA A 63 16.71 1.27 -0.21
C ALA A 63 15.22 1.17 0.13
N ALA A 64 14.51 0.14 -0.31
CA ALA A 64 13.07 0.01 -0.08
C ALA A 64 12.68 0.05 1.41
N PRO A 65 13.40 -0.54 2.38
CA PRO A 65 13.04 -0.42 3.79
C PRO A 65 13.22 0.99 4.37
N PHE A 66 14.10 1.79 3.78
CA PHE A 66 14.51 3.11 4.29
C PHE A 66 13.87 4.27 3.52
N TRP A 67 12.83 4.01 2.72
CA TRP A 67 12.15 5.02 1.91
C TRP A 67 11.70 6.28 2.68
N PRO A 68 11.19 6.22 3.93
CA PRO A 68 10.76 7.42 4.63
C PRO A 68 11.95 8.34 4.98
N ILE A 69 13.09 7.75 5.30
CA ILE A 69 14.32 8.48 5.63
C ILE A 69 14.89 9.12 4.38
N MET A 70 14.81 8.44 3.23
CA MET A 70 15.25 9.01 1.95
C MET A 70 14.36 10.19 1.52
N ILE A 71 13.03 10.06 1.65
CA ILE A 71 12.12 11.21 1.42
C ILE A 71 12.48 12.38 2.33
N TYR A 72 12.72 12.12 3.62
CA TYR A 72 13.12 13.17 4.56
C TYR A 72 14.45 13.83 4.14
N ALA A 73 15.43 13.05 3.67
CA ALA A 73 16.69 13.56 3.16
C ALA A 73 16.48 14.40 1.88
N ASP A 74 15.64 13.94 0.95
CA ASP A 74 15.29 14.65 -0.27
C ASP A 74 14.67 16.02 0.07
N PHE A 75 13.67 16.05 0.95
CA PHE A 75 13.05 17.30 1.41
C PHE A 75 14.06 18.29 2.03
N LYS A 76 15.04 17.79 2.79
CA LYS A 76 16.01 18.62 3.48
C LYS A 76 17.10 19.17 2.55
N HIS A 77 17.50 18.39 1.55
CA HIS A 77 18.71 18.68 0.76
C HIS A 77 18.44 19.08 -0.69
N ILE A 78 17.34 18.62 -1.29
CA ILE A 78 17.05 18.77 -2.73
C ILE A 78 15.70 19.46 -2.94
N GLY A 79 14.70 19.15 -2.12
CA GLY A 79 13.31 19.55 -2.28
C GLY A 79 12.42 18.38 -2.69
N ILE A 80 11.24 18.68 -3.24
CA ILE A 80 10.28 17.65 -3.68
C ILE A 80 10.73 17.08 -5.01
N MET A 81 11.02 15.79 -5.05
CA MET A 81 11.33 15.03 -6.25
C MET A 81 10.11 14.29 -6.80
N PHE A 82 10.18 13.89 -8.08
CA PHE A 82 9.10 13.14 -8.74
C PHE A 82 8.77 11.81 -8.03
N GLN A 83 9.79 11.14 -7.48
CA GLN A 83 9.62 9.92 -6.69
C GLN A 83 8.82 10.15 -5.41
N ASP A 84 8.94 11.32 -4.78
CA ASP A 84 8.23 11.65 -3.53
C ASP A 84 6.74 11.81 -3.80
N VAL A 85 6.39 12.47 -4.91
CA VAL A 85 4.99 12.67 -5.33
C VAL A 85 4.31 11.33 -5.62
N ILE A 86 4.97 10.44 -6.36
CA ILE A 86 4.44 9.11 -6.67
C ILE A 86 4.29 8.26 -5.39
N THR A 87 5.24 8.38 -4.47
CA THR A 87 5.21 7.66 -3.21
C THR A 87 4.09 8.15 -2.32
N LEU A 88 3.86 9.47 -2.27
CA LEU A 88 2.72 10.07 -1.56
C LEU A 88 1.38 9.58 -2.14
N ILE A 89 1.22 9.57 -3.46
CA ILE A 89 0.02 9.02 -4.12
C ILE A 89 -0.17 7.55 -3.74
N SER A 90 0.90 6.76 -3.74
CA SER A 90 0.86 5.35 -3.36
C SER A 90 0.41 5.15 -1.92
N VAL A 91 0.91 5.95 -0.98
CA VAL A 91 0.47 5.96 0.43
C VAL A 91 -1.02 6.28 0.52
N ILE A 92 -1.50 7.32 -0.17
CA ILE A 92 -2.91 7.73 -0.14
C ILE A 92 -3.81 6.60 -0.67
N LEU A 93 -3.46 6.01 -1.82
CA LEU A 93 -4.21 4.88 -2.39
C LEU A 93 -4.28 3.70 -1.41
N PHE A 94 -3.17 3.44 -0.71
CA PHE A 94 -3.11 2.37 0.25
C PHE A 94 -3.97 2.63 1.50
N VAL A 95 -3.99 3.85 2.00
CA VAL A 95 -4.88 4.27 3.10
C VAL A 95 -6.35 4.14 2.70
N ILE A 96 -6.72 4.61 1.51
CA ILE A 96 -8.09 4.47 0.97
C ILE A 96 -8.49 3.00 0.86
N PHE A 97 -7.59 2.16 0.33
CA PHE A 97 -7.82 0.72 0.21
C PHE A 97 -8.09 0.07 1.58
N PHE A 98 -7.30 0.39 2.59
CA PHE A 98 -7.51 -0.11 3.96
C PHE A 98 -8.81 0.39 4.58
N TYR A 99 -9.16 1.64 4.34
CA TYR A 99 -10.42 2.22 4.82
C TYR A 99 -11.64 1.48 4.25
N ILE A 100 -11.65 1.21 2.94
CA ILE A 100 -12.72 0.47 2.27
C ILE A 100 -12.83 -0.95 2.82
N ILE A 101 -11.71 -1.64 3.02
CA ILE A 101 -11.67 -2.99 3.61
C ILE A 101 -12.26 -2.97 5.02
N PHE A 102 -11.87 -1.98 5.84
CA PHE A 102 -12.31 -1.88 7.21
C PHE A 102 -13.82 -1.60 7.30
N GLN A 103 -14.33 -0.69 6.47
CA GLN A 103 -15.75 -0.39 6.40
C GLN A 103 -16.56 -1.63 5.99
N TRP A 104 -16.11 -2.35 4.96
CA TRP A 104 -16.75 -3.60 4.51
C TRP A 104 -16.79 -4.64 5.63
N SER A 105 -15.67 -4.82 6.34
CA SER A 105 -15.59 -5.75 7.46
C SER A 105 -16.54 -5.39 8.61
N ASN A 106 -16.88 -4.11 8.79
CA ASN A 106 -17.80 -3.69 9.85
C ASN A 106 -19.25 -4.02 9.50
N GLU A 107 -19.64 -3.84 8.24
CA GLU A 107 -20.99 -4.16 7.77
C GLU A 107 -21.30 -5.67 7.85
N GLU A 108 -20.33 -6.54 7.53
CA GLU A 108 -20.49 -7.99 7.71
C GLU A 108 -20.79 -8.37 9.17
N LYS A 109 -20.13 -7.71 10.13
CA LYS A 109 -20.35 -7.97 11.56
C LYS A 109 -21.75 -7.54 12.02
N LYS A 110 -22.25 -6.39 11.52
CA LYS A 110 -23.60 -5.92 11.83
C LYS A 110 -24.67 -6.89 11.31
N GLN A 111 -24.53 -7.38 10.08
CA GLN A 111 -25.46 -8.35 9.48
C GLN A 111 -25.51 -9.67 10.24
N LEU A 112 -24.35 -10.17 10.71
CA LEU A 112 -24.27 -11.39 11.51
C LEU A 112 -24.92 -11.23 12.89
N ASN A 113 -24.76 -10.06 13.53
CA ASN A 113 -25.36 -9.80 14.84
C ASN A 113 -26.88 -9.60 14.75
N HIS A 114 -27.39 -8.96 13.69
CA HIS A 114 -28.83 -8.82 13.49
C HIS A 114 -29.52 -10.17 13.27
N ASN A 115 -28.91 -11.13 12.56
CA ASN A 115 -29.50 -12.45 12.33
C ASN A 115 -29.47 -13.37 13.58
N LYS A 116 -28.75 -12.99 14.64
CA LYS A 116 -28.70 -13.74 15.91
C LYS A 116 -29.75 -13.29 16.94
N ASN A 117 -30.33 -12.10 16.77
CA ASN A 117 -31.40 -11.55 17.61
C ASN A 117 -32.75 -11.74 16.93
#